data_AF-Q2RR60-F1
#
_entry.id   AF-Q2RR60-F1
#
_cell.length_a   1.000
_cell.length_b   1.000
_cell.length_c   1.000
_cell.angle_alpha   90.00
_cell.angle_beta   90.00
_cell.angle_gamma   90.00
#
_symmetry.space_group_name_H-M   'P 1'
#
loop_
_entity.id
_entity.type
_entity.pdbx_description
1 polymer ?
#
loop_
_entity_poly.entity_id
_entity_poly.type
_entity_poly.pdbx_seq_one_letter_code
_entity_poly.pdbx_strand_id
1 'polypeptide(L)'
;MTDGPAVDTPPPPDETPDLRAALAEREAEVAALNARLAASQARLAQASEARLRAAVLEACARAGVRDLSRTDVCRAAREVFTLSDGLEVVALPGVEAPGGLDGWLAGLRRTGAAAWWEVAAGAGAPPARVPADPPNPFARDTLDLTEQGRLLRSQPDLAARLRERAR
;
A
#
# COMPACT_ATOMS: atom_id res chain seq x y z
N MET A 1 -82.54 -33.23 25.14
CA MET A 1 -81.77 -32.05 24.69
C MET A 1 -81.26 -31.38 25.95
N THR A 2 -79.99 -31.63 26.28
CA THR A 2 -79.36 -31.18 27.53
C THR A 2 -78.54 -29.93 27.24
N ASP A 3 -79.04 -28.79 27.72
CA ASP A 3 -78.33 -27.52 27.77
C ASP A 3 -77.35 -27.56 28.94
N GLY A 4 -76.05 -27.56 28.64
CA GLY A 4 -74.98 -27.49 29.63
C GLY A 4 -74.63 -26.03 29.94
N PRO A 5 -74.34 -25.66 31.21
CA PRO A 5 -74.04 -24.28 31.56
C PRO A 5 -72.74 -23.83 30.87
N ALA A 6 -72.81 -22.69 30.18
CA ALA A 6 -71.66 -22.01 29.61
C ALA A 6 -70.65 -21.67 30.71
N VAL A 7 -69.49 -22.31 30.68
CA VAL A 7 -68.36 -21.98 31.56
C VAL A 7 -67.80 -20.66 31.06
N ASP A 8 -68.19 -19.58 31.72
CA ASP A 8 -67.62 -18.25 31.57
C ASP A 8 -66.15 -18.31 31.99
N THR A 9 -65.27 -18.51 31.01
CA THR A 9 -63.83 -18.56 31.24
C THR A 9 -63.36 -17.11 31.30
N PRO A 10 -62.87 -16.62 32.46
CA PRO A 10 -62.42 -15.24 32.56
C PRO A 10 -61.31 -14.98 31.54
N PRO A 11 -61.28 -13.80 30.89
CA PRO A 11 -60.19 -13.45 29.99
C PRO A 11 -58.87 -13.56 30.75
N PRO A 12 -57.79 -14.07 30.11
CA PRO A 12 -56.50 -14.17 30.76
C PRO A 12 -56.09 -12.80 31.30
N PRO A 13 -55.46 -12.74 32.49
CA PRO A 13 -54.99 -11.48 33.05
C PRO A 13 -54.09 -10.77 32.03
N ASP A 14 -54.25 -9.45 31.96
CA ASP A 14 -53.56 -8.58 31.01
C ASP A 14 -52.07 -8.47 31.41
N GLU A 15 -51.30 -9.55 31.23
CA GLU A 15 -49.85 -9.65 31.49
C GLU A 15 -49.01 -8.94 30.41
N THR A 16 -49.68 -8.36 29.40
CA THR A 16 -49.04 -7.68 28.28
C THR A 16 -48.29 -6.38 28.59
N PRO A 17 -48.67 -5.53 29.56
CA PRO A 17 -47.97 -4.26 29.82
C PRO A 17 -46.63 -4.49 30.54
N ASP A 18 -46.56 -5.41 31.49
CA ASP A 18 -45.33 -5.72 32.23
C ASP A 18 -44.27 -6.35 31.32
N LEU A 19 -44.69 -7.27 30.42
CA LEU A 19 -43.80 -7.85 29.43
C LEU A 19 -43.30 -6.81 28.41
N ARG A 20 -44.15 -5.88 27.98
CA ARG A 20 -43.74 -4.77 27.08
C ARG A 20 -42.75 -3.84 27.76
N ALA A 21 -42.97 -3.51 29.04
CA ALA A 21 -42.04 -2.70 29.81
C ALA A 21 -40.68 -3.39 29.96
N ALA A 22 -40.67 -4.68 30.31
CA ALA A 22 -39.44 -5.47 30.43
C ALA A 22 -38.69 -5.63 29.09
N LEU A 23 -39.42 -5.75 27.98
CA LEU A 23 -38.82 -5.77 26.64
C LEU A 23 -38.21 -4.42 26.28
N ALA A 24 -38.92 -3.31 26.53
CA ALA A 24 -38.40 -1.96 26.28
C ALA A 24 -37.14 -1.67 27.11
N GLU A 25 -37.09 -2.12 28.36
CA GLU A 25 -35.89 -2.01 29.21
C GLU A 25 -34.71 -2.79 28.64
N ARG A 26 -34.94 -4.04 28.22
CA ARG A 26 -33.90 -4.87 27.57
C ARG A 26 -33.43 -4.27 26.25
N GLU A 27 -34.34 -3.74 25.43
CA GLU A 27 -33.98 -3.07 24.18
C GLU A 27 -33.12 -1.83 24.45
N ALA A 28 -33.46 -1.04 25.48
CA ALA A 28 -32.66 0.11 25.90
C ALA A 28 -31.27 -0.31 26.41
N GLU A 29 -31.18 -1.41 27.18
CA GLU A 29 -29.91 -1.96 27.63
C GLU A 29 -29.03 -2.44 26.46
N VAL A 30 -29.60 -3.20 25.52
CA VAL A 30 -28.91 -3.64 24.31
C VAL A 30 -28.43 -2.46 23.47
N ALA A 31 -29.26 -1.44 23.30
CA ALA A 31 -28.89 -0.21 22.60
C ALA A 31 -27.71 0.50 23.29
N ALA A 32 -27.72 0.58 24.62
CA ALA A 32 -26.64 1.18 25.39
C ALA A 32 -25.34 0.38 25.30
N LEU A 33 -25.41 -0.96 25.35
CA LEU A 33 -24.24 -1.83 25.21
C LEU A 33 -23.64 -1.73 23.80
N ASN A 34 -24.49 -1.72 22.76
CA ASN A 34 -24.04 -1.54 21.37
C ASN A 34 -23.37 -0.17 21.16
N ALA A 35 -23.90 0.90 21.75
CA ALA A 35 -23.29 2.22 21.69
C ALA A 35 -21.90 2.24 22.37
N ARG A 36 -21.75 1.58 23.53
CA ARG A 36 -20.46 1.45 24.21
C ARG A 36 -19.45 0.63 23.40
N LEU A 37 -19.90 -0.47 22.80
CA LEU A 37 -19.07 -1.31 21.94
C LEU A 37 -18.56 -0.51 20.74
N ALA A 38 -19.46 0.18 20.02
CA ALA A 38 -19.09 1.02 18.88
C ALA A 38 -18.09 2.11 19.27
N ALA A 39 -18.31 2.78 20.41
CA ALA A 39 -17.37 3.79 20.91
C ALA A 39 -16.00 3.21 21.29
N SER A 40 -15.95 1.98 21.82
CA SER A 40 -14.69 1.29 22.13
C SER A 40 -13.93 0.90 20.87
N GLN A 41 -14.64 0.37 19.86
CA GLN A 41 -14.07 0.00 18.57
C GLN A 41 -13.50 1.22 17.84
N ALA A 42 -14.22 2.34 17.86
CA ALA A 42 -13.74 3.59 17.27
C ALA A 42 -12.44 4.07 17.92
N ARG A 43 -12.32 3.98 19.25
CA ARG A 43 -11.08 4.34 19.98
C ARG A 43 -9.93 3.41 19.63
N LEU A 44 -10.19 2.11 19.51
CA LEU A 44 -9.18 1.13 19.11
C LEU A 44 -8.68 1.40 17.69
N ALA A 45 -9.58 1.68 16.75
CA ALA A 45 -9.23 2.02 15.37
C ALA A 45 -8.38 3.30 15.29
N GLN A 46 -8.73 4.34 16.06
CA GLN A 46 -7.94 5.56 16.15
C GLN A 46 -6.56 5.32 16.74
N ALA A 47 -6.47 4.51 17.81
CA ALA A 47 -5.19 4.17 18.44
C ALA A 47 -4.30 3.34 17.50
N SER A 48 -4.87 2.37 16.78
CA SER A 48 -4.13 1.56 15.81
C SER A 48 -3.62 2.41 14.65
N GLU A 49 -4.44 3.33 14.12
CA GLU A 49 -4.01 4.22 13.05
C GLU A 49 -2.88 5.16 13.51
N ALA A 50 -3.01 5.75 14.70
CA ALA A 50 -1.97 6.60 15.27
C ALA A 50 -0.66 5.84 15.48
N ARG A 51 -0.72 4.58 15.92
CA ARG A 51 0.44 3.73 16.13
C ARG A 51 1.14 3.37 14.83
N LEU A 52 0.41 2.96 13.80
CA LEU A 52 0.97 2.70 12.47
C LEU A 52 1.64 3.96 11.92
N ARG A 53 0.95 5.12 12.00
CA ARG A 53 1.50 6.39 11.55
C ARG A 53 2.81 6.74 12.28
N ALA A 54 2.86 6.58 13.60
CA ALA A 54 4.07 6.84 14.38
C ALA A 54 5.24 5.96 13.92
N ALA A 55 5.00 4.66 13.73
CA ALA A 55 6.03 3.73 13.26
C ALA A 55 6.53 4.07 11.85
N VAL A 56 5.63 4.46 10.93
CA VAL A 56 5.99 4.90 9.58
C VAL A 56 6.84 6.18 9.64
N LEU A 57 6.47 7.16 10.46
CA LEU A 57 7.23 8.40 10.59
C LEU A 57 8.64 8.16 11.18
N GLU A 58 8.75 7.23 12.12
CA GLU A 58 10.03 6.82 12.69
C GLU A 58 10.92 6.15 11.63
N ALA A 59 10.36 5.25 10.81
CA ALA A 59 11.07 4.63 9.68
C ALA A 59 11.46 5.66 8.62
N CYS A 60 10.58 6.61 8.29
CA CYS A 60 10.87 7.73 7.40
C CYS A 60 12.07 8.56 7.88
N ALA A 61 12.14 8.84 9.19
CA ALA A 61 13.25 9.58 9.78
C ALA A 61 14.57 8.81 9.63
N ARG A 62 14.58 7.49 9.90
CA ARG A 62 15.76 6.63 9.68
C ARG A 62 16.16 6.55 8.20
N ALA A 63 15.19 6.46 7.30
CA ALA A 63 15.41 6.32 5.87
C ALA A 63 15.76 7.64 5.14
N GLY A 64 15.69 8.79 5.83
CA GLY A 64 15.95 10.10 5.25
C GLY A 64 14.87 10.57 4.26
N VAL A 65 13.62 10.21 4.50
CA VAL A 65 12.47 10.67 3.71
C VAL A 65 12.19 12.15 4.01
N ARG A 66 11.93 12.93 2.96
CA ARG A 66 11.61 14.36 3.05
C ARG A 66 10.36 14.60 3.89
N ASP A 67 10.36 15.65 4.71
CA ASP A 67 9.21 15.99 5.56
C ASP A 67 7.93 16.19 4.76
N LEU A 68 8.02 16.85 3.60
CA LEU A 68 6.89 17.08 2.69
C LEU A 68 6.29 15.78 2.14
N SER A 69 7.09 14.72 2.02
CA SER A 69 6.66 13.42 1.48
C SER A 69 6.14 12.47 2.55
N ARG A 70 6.34 12.76 3.84
CA ARG A 70 5.93 11.86 4.94
C ARG A 70 4.44 11.55 4.95
N THR A 71 3.60 12.51 4.57
CA THR A 71 2.14 12.30 4.47
C THR A 71 1.80 11.30 3.38
N ASP A 72 2.46 11.38 2.21
CA ASP A 72 2.23 10.45 1.11
C ASP A 72 2.77 9.06 1.43
N VAL A 73 3.92 8.97 2.10
CA VAL A 73 4.45 7.69 2.61
C VAL A 73 3.50 7.07 3.62
N CYS A 74 2.91 7.84 4.53
CA CYS A 74 1.89 7.33 5.45
C CYS A 74 0.66 6.80 4.70
N ARG A 75 0.24 7.47 3.61
CA ARG A 75 -0.87 6.98 2.78
C ARG A 75 -0.52 5.65 2.12
N ALA A 76 0.63 5.57 1.46
CA ALA A 76 1.11 4.35 0.81
C ALA A 76 1.33 3.19 1.81
N ALA A 77 1.85 3.48 3.00
CA ALA A 77 2.09 2.47 4.02
C ALA A 77 0.79 1.83 4.53
N ARG A 78 -0.33 2.57 4.58
CA ARG A 78 -1.64 2.01 4.98
C ARG A 78 -2.19 0.98 3.99
N GLU A 79 -1.76 1.04 2.74
CA GLU A 79 -2.15 0.07 1.71
C GLU A 79 -1.33 -1.22 1.78
N VAL A 80 -0.23 -1.21 2.52
CA VAL A 80 0.77 -2.29 2.54
C VAL A 80 0.94 -2.90 3.92
N PHE A 81 0.69 -2.15 4.99
CA PHE A 81 0.94 -2.54 6.36
C PHE A 81 -0.31 -2.44 7.22
N THR A 82 -0.40 -3.35 8.19
CA THR A 82 -1.39 -3.33 9.26
C THR A 82 -0.69 -3.57 10.60
N LEU A 83 -1.44 -3.43 11.70
CA LEU A 83 -0.98 -3.85 13.01
C LEU A 83 -1.46 -5.26 13.31
N SER A 84 -0.57 -6.10 13.84
CA SER A 84 -0.93 -7.39 14.41
C SER A 84 -1.55 -7.23 15.81
N ASP A 85 -2.11 -8.31 16.35
CA ASP A 85 -2.65 -8.36 17.72
C ASP A 85 -1.60 -7.99 18.79
N GLY A 86 -0.32 -8.14 18.48
CA GLY A 86 0.81 -7.72 19.31
C GLY A 86 1.20 -6.24 19.18
N LEU A 87 0.42 -5.44 18.44
CA LEU A 87 0.73 -4.03 18.11
C LEU A 87 2.03 -3.85 17.31
N GLU A 88 2.46 -4.90 16.60
CA GLU A 88 3.59 -4.85 15.69
C GLU A 88 3.12 -4.51 14.28
N VAL A 89 3.89 -3.68 13.57
CA VAL A 89 3.58 -3.35 12.17
C VAL A 89 4.03 -4.49 11.29
N VAL A 90 3.06 -5.12 10.62
CA VAL A 90 3.27 -6.28 9.74
C VAL A 90 2.80 -5.95 8.33
N ALA A 91 3.49 -6.52 7.34
CA ALA A 91 3.04 -6.40 5.95
C ALA A 91 1.75 -7.21 5.74
N LEU A 92 0.87 -6.69 4.89
CA LEU A 92 -0.32 -7.40 4.48
C LEU A 92 0.04 -8.69 3.71
N PRO A 93 -0.82 -9.72 3.77
CA PRO A 93 -0.60 -10.96 3.04
C PRO A 93 -0.34 -10.72 1.55
N GLY A 94 0.73 -11.31 1.02
CA GLY A 94 1.11 -11.18 -0.40
C GLY A 94 1.97 -9.95 -0.72
N VAL A 95 2.32 -9.11 0.25
CA VAL A 95 3.28 -8.01 0.04
C VAL A 95 4.68 -8.39 0.50
N GLU A 96 5.64 -8.27 -0.40
CA GLU A 96 7.06 -8.41 -0.07
C GLU A 96 7.61 -7.12 0.56
N ALA A 97 7.77 -7.15 1.88
CA ALA A 97 8.45 -6.10 2.65
C ALA A 97 9.52 -6.74 3.55
N PRO A 98 10.64 -7.20 2.96
CA PRO A 98 11.69 -7.87 3.72
C PRO A 98 12.24 -6.91 4.78
N GLY A 99 12.22 -7.28 6.06
CA GLY A 99 12.65 -6.39 7.14
C GLY A 99 11.64 -5.29 7.51
N GLY A 100 10.37 -5.44 7.12
CA GLY A 100 9.29 -4.53 7.49
C GLY A 100 9.36 -3.17 6.80
N LEU A 101 8.99 -2.12 7.52
CA LEU A 101 8.92 -0.74 7.00
C LEU A 101 10.24 -0.26 6.39
N ASP A 102 11.38 -0.53 7.06
CA ASP A 102 12.68 -0.05 6.61
C ASP A 102 13.09 -0.69 5.27
N GLY A 103 12.86 -2.00 5.12
CA GLY A 103 13.20 -2.67 3.87
C GLY A 103 12.21 -2.40 2.73
N TRP A 104 10.94 -2.14 3.04
CA TRP A 104 9.99 -1.62 2.06
C TRP A 104 10.40 -0.23 1.54
N LEU A 105 10.75 0.69 2.43
CA LEU A 105 11.27 2.02 2.06
C LEU A 105 12.56 1.90 1.24
N ALA A 106 13.48 1.01 1.63
CA ALA A 106 14.69 0.75 0.87
C ALA A 106 14.39 0.17 -0.53
N GLY A 107 13.38 -0.69 -0.64
CA GLY A 107 12.87 -1.19 -1.92
C GLY A 107 12.38 -0.07 -2.82
N LEU A 108 11.48 0.78 -2.31
CA LEU A 108 10.93 1.93 -3.05
C LEU A 108 12.00 2.94 -3.47
N ARG A 109 13.01 3.15 -2.63
CA ARG A 109 14.16 3.99 -2.98
C ARG A 109 14.92 3.45 -4.18
N ARG A 110 15.06 2.12 -4.28
CA ARG A 110 15.75 1.46 -5.41
C ARG A 110 14.91 1.44 -6.68
N THR A 111 13.59 1.28 -6.58
CA THR A 111 12.69 1.17 -7.73
C THR A 111 12.28 2.51 -8.34
N GLY A 112 12.68 3.63 -7.74
CA GLY A 112 12.61 4.94 -8.38
C GLY A 112 11.62 5.93 -7.77
N ALA A 113 11.18 5.73 -6.52
CA ALA A 113 10.40 6.73 -5.78
C ALA A 113 11.27 7.93 -5.32
N ALA A 114 12.17 8.42 -6.20
CA ALA A 114 13.15 9.47 -5.91
C ALA A 114 12.52 10.77 -5.37
N ALA A 115 11.25 11.03 -5.68
CA ALA A 115 10.51 12.19 -5.19
C ALA A 115 10.39 12.27 -3.65
N TRP A 116 10.47 11.12 -2.95
CA TRP A 116 10.34 11.07 -1.50
C TRP A 116 11.63 11.28 -0.73
N TRP A 117 12.78 11.25 -1.39
CA TRP A 117 14.09 11.47 -0.79
C TRP A 117 14.70 12.77 -1.28
N GLU A 118 15.53 13.41 -0.46
CA GLU A 118 16.37 14.49 -0.95
C GLU A 118 17.36 13.92 -1.97
N VAL A 119 17.27 14.38 -3.22
CA VAL A 119 18.36 14.17 -4.18
C VAL A 119 19.47 15.11 -3.73
N ALA A 120 20.59 14.57 -3.27
CA ALA A 120 21.72 15.40 -2.85
C ALA A 120 22.07 16.37 -3.99
N ALA A 121 21.92 17.67 -3.73
CA ALA A 121 22.35 18.70 -4.66
C ALA A 121 23.87 18.56 -4.83
N GLY A 122 24.31 18.01 -5.97
CA GLY A 122 25.71 17.73 -6.25
C GLY A 122 26.06 16.24 -6.41
N ALA A 123 25.15 15.31 -6.07
CA ALA A 123 25.25 13.96 -6.61
C ALA A 123 24.76 14.03 -8.06
N GLY A 124 25.72 14.27 -8.97
CA GLY A 124 25.46 14.15 -10.40
C GLY A 124 24.64 12.90 -10.64
N ALA A 125 23.58 13.03 -11.45
CA ALA A 125 22.76 11.90 -11.85
C ALA A 125 23.69 10.72 -12.12
N PRO A 126 23.46 9.52 -11.55
CA PRO A 126 24.24 8.35 -11.97
C PRO A 126 24.16 8.36 -13.48
N PRO A 127 25.29 8.34 -14.22
CA PRO A 127 25.25 8.48 -15.65
C PRO A 127 24.23 7.46 -16.12
N ALA A 128 23.15 7.95 -16.75
CA ALA A 128 22.26 7.06 -17.47
C ALA A 128 23.21 6.17 -18.26
N ARG A 129 23.19 4.86 -18.03
CA ARG A 129 23.99 3.94 -18.83
C ARG A 129 23.52 4.19 -20.25
N VAL A 130 24.25 5.06 -20.95
CA VAL A 130 24.09 5.24 -22.38
C VAL A 130 24.33 3.84 -22.89
N PRO A 131 23.33 3.19 -23.52
CA PRO A 131 23.60 1.90 -24.15
C PRO A 131 24.82 2.14 -25.03
N ALA A 132 25.91 1.41 -24.77
CA ALA A 132 27.12 1.56 -25.56
C ALA A 132 26.69 1.39 -27.02
N ASP A 133 26.84 2.44 -27.82
CA ASP A 133 26.58 2.37 -29.25
C ASP A 133 27.30 1.10 -29.76
N PRO A 134 26.62 0.22 -30.53
CA PRO A 134 27.25 -0.99 -31.02
C PRO A 134 28.57 -0.62 -31.74
N PRO A 135 29.64 -1.41 -31.53
CA PRO A 135 30.97 -1.07 -32.00
C PRO A 135 30.97 -0.82 -33.50
N ASN A 136 31.57 0.30 -33.93
CA ASN A 136 31.58 0.70 -35.33
C ASN A 136 32.46 -0.28 -36.13
N PRO A 137 31.91 -1.03 -37.09
CA PRO A 137 32.67 -2.05 -37.81
C PRO A 137 33.78 -1.48 -38.72
N PHE A 138 33.81 -0.15 -38.94
CA PHE A 138 34.85 0.54 -39.70
C PHE A 138 35.97 1.15 -38.83
N ALA A 139 35.81 1.18 -37.51
CA ALA A 139 36.85 1.70 -36.61
C ALA A 139 38.04 0.74 -36.53
N ARG A 140 39.26 1.28 -36.35
CA ARG A 140 40.51 0.50 -36.34
C ARG A 140 40.53 -0.59 -35.27
N ASP A 141 39.91 -0.30 -34.12
CA ASP A 141 39.90 -1.21 -32.97
C ASP A 141 38.82 -2.30 -33.07
N THR A 142 37.84 -2.13 -33.97
CA THR A 142 36.67 -3.01 -34.12
C THR A 142 36.38 -3.33 -35.59
N LEU A 143 37.44 -3.62 -36.34
CA LEU A 143 37.36 -3.88 -37.78
C LEU A 143 36.69 -5.24 -38.07
N ASP A 144 35.44 -5.22 -38.55
CA ASP A 144 34.71 -6.42 -38.98
C ASP A 144 34.33 -6.34 -40.47
N LEU A 145 35.08 -7.05 -41.31
CA LEU A 145 34.89 -7.05 -42.77
C LEU A 145 33.57 -7.70 -43.22
N THR A 146 33.03 -8.63 -42.43
CA THR A 146 31.78 -9.32 -42.75
C THR A 146 30.61 -8.36 -42.58
N GLU A 147 30.58 -7.65 -41.46
CA GLU A 147 29.57 -6.64 -41.16
C GLU A 147 29.69 -5.43 -42.10
N GLN A 148 30.90 -5.00 -42.46
CA GLN A 148 31.09 -3.97 -43.49
C GLN A 148 30.49 -4.38 -44.83
N GLY A 149 30.74 -5.61 -45.29
CA GLY A 149 30.17 -6.14 -46.54
C GLY A 149 28.65 -6.29 -46.50
N ARG A 150 28.08 -6.55 -45.31
CA ARG A 150 26.62 -6.58 -45.09
C ARG A 150 26.03 -5.17 -45.14
N LEU A 151 26.65 -4.21 -44.47
CA LEU A 151 26.19 -2.81 -44.42
C LEU A 151 26.30 -2.12 -45.77
N LEU A 152 27.38 -2.34 -46.52
CA LEU A 152 27.54 -1.77 -47.87
C LEU A 152 26.48 -2.27 -48.86
N ARG A 153 25.94 -3.49 -48.66
CA ARG A 153 24.90 -4.07 -49.52
C ARG A 153 23.49 -3.73 -49.08
N SER A 154 23.24 -3.69 -47.77
CA SER A 154 21.88 -3.51 -47.23
C SER A 154 21.56 -2.06 -46.85
N GLN A 155 22.55 -1.27 -46.43
CA GLN A 155 22.36 0.08 -45.86
C GLN A 155 23.56 1.00 -46.21
N PRO A 156 23.71 1.41 -47.48
CA PRO A 156 24.87 2.17 -47.95
C PRO A 156 25.02 3.53 -47.27
N ASP A 157 23.92 4.21 -46.94
CA ASP A 157 23.93 5.51 -46.25
C ASP A 157 24.46 5.40 -44.81
N LEU A 158 24.10 4.32 -44.11
CA LEU A 158 24.61 4.05 -42.76
C LEU A 158 26.11 3.72 -42.82
N ALA A 159 26.52 2.92 -43.81
CA ALA A 159 27.94 2.61 -44.03
C ALA A 159 28.78 3.87 -44.28
N ALA A 160 28.27 4.83 -45.06
CA ALA A 160 28.97 6.09 -45.31
C ALA A 160 29.18 6.90 -44.01
N ARG A 161 28.14 7.04 -43.19
CA ARG A 161 28.21 7.75 -41.89
C ARG A 161 29.16 7.08 -40.91
N LEU A 162 29.13 5.74 -40.84
CA LEU A 162 30.02 4.99 -39.96
C LEU A 162 31.49 5.05 -40.41
N ARG A 163 31.76 5.07 -41.72
CA ARG A 163 33.10 5.29 -42.27
C ARG A 163 33.63 6.69 -41.95
N GLU A 164 32.78 7.71 -42.01
CA GLU A 164 33.14 9.08 -41.66
C GLU A 164 33.49 9.22 -40.18
N ARG A 165 32.70 8.57 -39.30
CA ARG A 165 32.95 8.53 -37.85
C ARG A 165 34.17 7.69 -37.44
N ALA A 166 34.73 6.89 -38.36
CA ALA A 166 35.89 6.02 -38.13
C ALA A 166 37.23 6.61 -38.63
N ARG A 167 37.19 7.77 -39.30
CA ARG A 167 38.39 8.55 -39.65
C ARG A 167 38.91 9.33 -38.46
#